data_AF-A0A1H6WW95-F1
#
_entry.id   AF-A0A1H6WW95-F1
#
_cell.length_a   1.000
_cell.length_b   1.000
_cell.length_c   1.000
_cell.angle_alpha   90.00
_cell.angle_beta   90.00
_cell.angle_gamma   90.00
#
_symmetry.space_group_name_H-M   'P 1'
#
loop_
_entity.id
_entity.type
_entity.pdbx_description
1 polymer ?
#
loop_
_entity_poly.entity_id
_entity_poly.type
_entity_poly.pdbx_seq_one_letter_code
_entity_poly.pdbx_strand_id
1 'polypeptide(L)'
;MLQATKFPFAGTAWKWLTDPDALDANELIDPFDLAIYKVLPSVDGTAAPTLDRTDETYEPDHSDAKAFQAIHQQALGQAIAALPHNGRIVAGNTKTVFPDASAKMAKLFDLAMPVAAIGSNVTAGTGGVGPCVALLARVPVGNRLRVGCIHLSANDMSTLKLAADSLNRLLTEMSKISPDPNTGPVELYAIGGSQDNGIAYEEFSRVIAAAQIRQAAQPVVPVHLVGALVPASLDGQYVDVHIGATGVTYSINQR
;
A
#
# COMPACT_ATOMS: atom_id res chain seq x y z
N MET A 1 11.25 -19.97 16.22
CA MET A 1 11.71 -18.65 15.66
C MET A 1 11.41 -18.60 14.17
N LEU A 2 10.56 -17.65 13.71
CA LEU A 2 10.19 -17.54 12.29
C LEU A 2 11.40 -17.35 11.36
N GLN A 3 11.28 -17.92 10.16
CA GLN A 3 12.28 -17.81 9.10
C GLN A 3 11.63 -17.32 7.82
N ALA A 4 12.32 -16.44 7.09
CA ALA A 4 11.91 -16.10 5.73
C ALA A 4 12.13 -17.30 4.82
N THR A 5 11.11 -17.66 4.05
CA THR A 5 11.20 -18.72 3.06
C THR A 5 12.22 -18.37 1.98
N LYS A 6 12.69 -19.39 1.26
CA LYS A 6 13.50 -19.19 0.05
C LYS A 6 12.66 -18.82 -1.17
N PHE A 7 11.33 -18.87 -1.06
CA PHE A 7 10.40 -18.76 -2.17
C PHE A 7 9.61 -17.44 -2.10
N PRO A 8 9.80 -16.53 -3.06
CA PRO A 8 8.82 -15.47 -3.29
C PRO A 8 7.57 -16.08 -3.93
N PHE A 9 6.40 -15.59 -3.58
CA PHE A 9 5.16 -15.98 -4.27
C PHE A 9 4.88 -15.03 -5.43
N ALA A 10 4.18 -15.56 -6.43
CA ALA A 10 3.90 -14.85 -7.67
C ALA A 10 3.30 -13.45 -7.38
N GLY A 11 3.95 -12.43 -7.92
CA GLY A 11 3.48 -11.04 -7.83
C GLY A 11 3.82 -10.30 -6.54
N THR A 12 4.65 -10.88 -5.67
CA THR A 12 5.17 -10.23 -4.46
C THR A 12 6.69 -10.04 -4.55
N ALA A 13 7.21 -8.96 -3.98
CA ALA A 13 8.65 -8.69 -3.92
C ALA A 13 9.31 -9.17 -2.61
N TRP A 14 8.51 -9.67 -1.68
CA TRP A 14 8.93 -10.11 -0.35
C TRP A 14 8.85 -11.64 -0.23
N LYS A 15 9.46 -12.15 0.84
CA LYS A 15 9.44 -13.57 1.18
C LYS A 15 8.38 -13.83 2.24
N TRP A 16 7.68 -14.95 2.11
CA TRP A 16 6.74 -15.43 3.12
C TRP A 16 7.51 -15.96 4.33
N LEU A 17 6.84 -16.10 5.48
CA LEU A 17 7.48 -16.61 6.70
C LEU A 17 6.99 -18.03 7.01
N THR A 18 7.83 -18.79 7.71
CA THR A 18 7.51 -20.11 8.24
C THR A 18 7.93 -20.19 9.69
N ASP A 19 7.11 -20.80 10.54
CA ASP A 19 7.54 -21.23 11.87
C ASP A 19 8.10 -22.66 11.77
N PRO A 20 9.42 -22.86 11.97
CA PRO A 20 10.00 -24.19 11.92
C PRO A 20 9.48 -25.12 13.04
N ASP A 21 8.89 -24.57 14.10
CA ASP A 21 8.58 -25.30 15.33
C ASP A 21 7.07 -25.55 15.54
N ALA A 22 6.19 -24.83 14.82
CA ALA A 22 4.76 -24.77 15.15
C ALA A 22 3.79 -24.94 13.97
N LEU A 23 4.25 -24.84 12.71
CA LEU A 23 3.36 -24.89 11.55
C LEU A 23 3.47 -26.19 10.76
N ASP A 24 2.36 -26.60 10.14
CA ASP A 24 2.33 -27.75 9.25
C ASP A 24 3.23 -27.52 8.03
N ALA A 25 3.71 -28.61 7.41
CA ALA A 25 4.72 -28.58 6.33
C ALA A 25 4.34 -27.76 5.07
N ASN A 26 3.10 -27.26 4.98
CA ASN A 26 2.58 -26.46 3.87
C ASN A 26 1.92 -25.15 4.32
N GLU A 27 2.18 -24.68 5.54
CA GLU A 27 1.64 -23.42 6.04
C GLU A 27 2.68 -22.31 6.00
N LEU A 28 2.22 -21.13 5.60
CA LEU A 28 3.03 -19.93 5.47
C LEU A 28 2.34 -18.78 6.18
N ILE A 29 3.16 -17.89 6.73
CA ILE A 29 2.69 -16.70 7.40
C ILE A 29 2.95 -15.51 6.47
N ASP A 30 1.90 -14.74 6.23
CA ASP A 30 2.02 -13.46 5.55
C ASP A 30 2.84 -12.50 6.43
N PRO A 31 3.96 -11.95 5.93
CA PRO A 31 4.85 -11.09 6.70
C PRO A 31 4.28 -9.69 6.94
N PHE A 32 2.99 -9.42 6.75
CA PHE A 32 2.38 -8.11 6.96
C PHE A 32 1.14 -8.15 7.87
N ASP A 33 0.33 -9.21 7.80
CA ASP A 33 -0.82 -9.37 8.71
C ASP A 33 -0.74 -10.61 9.61
N LEU A 34 0.35 -11.37 9.52
CA LEU A 34 0.56 -12.63 10.25
C LEU A 34 -0.55 -13.66 10.03
N ALA A 35 -1.37 -13.50 8.99
CA ALA A 35 -2.36 -14.51 8.65
C ALA A 35 -1.65 -15.76 8.14
N ILE A 36 -2.19 -16.91 8.54
CA ILE A 36 -1.69 -18.20 8.08
C ILE A 36 -2.37 -18.53 6.75
N TYR A 37 -1.57 -19.02 5.82
CA TYR A 37 -1.99 -19.44 4.49
C TYR A 37 -1.54 -20.88 4.25
N LYS A 38 -2.43 -21.69 3.69
CA LYS A 38 -2.10 -23.03 3.21
C LYS A 38 -1.64 -22.96 1.76
N VAL A 39 -0.50 -23.58 1.48
CA VAL A 39 0.01 -23.76 0.13
C VAL A 39 -0.75 -24.91 -0.52
N LEU A 40 -1.54 -24.59 -1.54
CA LEU A 40 -2.24 -25.56 -2.35
C LEU A 40 -1.40 -25.88 -3.59
N PRO A 41 -0.93 -27.14 -3.75
CA PRO A 41 -0.18 -27.54 -4.93
C PRO A 41 -1.05 -27.45 -6.19
N SER A 42 -0.43 -27.19 -7.35
CA SER A 42 -1.18 -27.20 -8.61
C SER A 42 -1.82 -28.57 -8.85
N VAL A 43 -3.12 -28.57 -9.17
CA VAL A 43 -3.92 -29.77 -9.46
C VAL A 43 -3.35 -30.55 -10.65
N ASP A 44 -2.68 -29.87 -11.58
CA ASP A 44 -2.11 -30.46 -12.80
C ASP A 44 -0.57 -30.48 -12.83
N GLY A 45 0.09 -29.99 -11.78
CA GLY A 45 1.56 -29.90 -11.69
C GLY A 45 2.22 -28.93 -12.68
N THR A 46 1.45 -28.20 -13.49
CA THR A 46 1.97 -27.25 -14.50
C THR A 46 1.79 -25.79 -14.09
N ALA A 47 0.79 -25.48 -13.26
CA ALA A 47 0.60 -24.14 -12.69
C ALA A 47 1.45 -23.89 -11.43
N ALA A 48 1.62 -22.61 -11.08
CA ALA A 48 2.19 -22.22 -9.80
C ALA A 48 1.25 -22.62 -8.65
N PRO A 49 1.77 -22.97 -7.46
CA PRO A 49 0.95 -23.22 -6.28
C PRO A 49 0.14 -21.97 -5.91
N THR A 50 -1.07 -22.19 -5.39
CA THR A 50 -1.94 -21.12 -4.89
C THR A 50 -1.89 -21.07 -3.36
N LEU A 51 -2.33 -19.94 -2.80
CA LEU A 51 -2.41 -19.73 -1.37
C LEU A 51 -3.88 -19.60 -0.97
N ASP A 52 -4.27 -20.35 0.06
CA ASP A 52 -5.59 -20.25 0.68
C ASP A 52 -5.47 -19.72 2.10
N ARG A 53 -6.22 -18.67 2.42
CA ARG A 53 -6.13 -17.99 3.72
C ARG A 53 -6.88 -18.83 4.76
N THR A 54 -6.25 -19.17 5.87
CA THR A 54 -6.94 -19.78 7.00
C THR A 54 -7.65 -18.70 7.83
N ASP A 55 -8.54 -19.12 8.74
CA ASP A 55 -9.14 -18.25 9.76
C ASP A 55 -8.20 -17.97 10.94
N GLU A 56 -6.99 -18.54 10.92
CA GLU A 56 -6.00 -18.43 11.98
C GLU A 56 -5.03 -17.28 11.71
N THR A 57 -4.57 -16.66 12.80
CA THR A 57 -3.51 -15.65 12.79
C THR A 57 -2.38 -16.16 13.66
N TYR A 58 -1.16 -16.05 13.15
CA TYR A 58 0.02 -16.41 13.92
C TYR A 58 0.18 -15.42 15.08
N GLU A 59 0.09 -15.93 16.30
CA GLU A 59 0.34 -15.16 17.51
C GLU A 59 1.81 -15.32 17.91
N PRO A 60 2.63 -14.26 17.74
CA PRO A 60 4.01 -14.32 18.14
C PRO A 60 4.12 -14.49 19.65
N ASP A 61 4.96 -15.41 20.11
CA ASP A 61 5.27 -15.49 21.53
C ASP A 61 5.98 -14.21 22.02
N HIS A 62 5.85 -13.89 23.31
CA HIS A 62 6.38 -12.65 23.88
C HIS A 62 7.92 -12.58 23.84
N SER A 63 8.61 -13.72 23.70
CA SER A 63 10.07 -13.79 23.59
C SER A 63 10.59 -13.33 22.23
N ASP A 64 9.79 -13.47 21.16
CA ASP A 64 10.24 -13.26 19.78
C ASP A 64 9.72 -11.96 19.12
N ALA A 65 8.90 -11.15 19.82
CA ALA A 65 8.31 -9.90 19.30
C ALA A 65 9.29 -8.94 18.60
N LYS A 66 10.51 -8.79 19.13
CA LYS A 66 11.56 -7.95 18.51
C LYS A 66 12.14 -8.56 17.23
N ALA A 67 12.29 -9.88 17.20
CA ALA A 67 12.76 -10.58 16.01
C ALA A 67 11.73 -10.48 14.88
N PHE A 68 10.43 -10.60 15.22
CA PHE A 68 9.34 -10.41 14.26
C PHE A 68 9.31 -9.00 13.69
N GLN A 69 9.41 -7.99 14.55
CA GLN A 69 9.47 -6.60 14.10
C GLN A 69 10.61 -6.35 13.10
N ALA A 70 11.79 -6.92 13.34
CA ALA A 70 12.93 -6.79 12.45
C ALA A 70 12.69 -7.47 11.08
N ILE A 71 12.09 -8.67 11.08
CA ILE A 71 11.73 -9.40 9.87
C ILE A 71 10.68 -8.62 9.06
N HIS A 72 9.65 -8.08 9.71
CA HIS A 72 8.64 -7.20 9.09
C HIS A 72 9.26 -5.97 8.43
N GLN A 73 10.10 -5.25 9.17
CA GLN A 73 10.78 -4.05 8.66
C GLN A 73 11.70 -4.38 7.48
N GLN A 74 12.39 -5.52 7.54
CA GLN A 74 13.23 -5.98 6.44
C GLN A 74 12.40 -6.33 5.20
N ALA A 75 11.31 -7.09 5.36
CA ALA A 75 10.43 -7.48 4.26
C ALA A 75 9.79 -6.25 3.59
N LEU A 76 9.32 -5.29 4.37
CA LEU A 76 8.81 -4.03 3.86
C LEU A 76 9.91 -3.22 3.15
N GLY A 77 11.10 -3.11 3.74
CA GLY A 77 12.22 -2.41 3.12
C GLY A 77 12.60 -3.00 1.76
N GLN A 78 12.59 -4.33 1.64
CA GLN A 78 12.80 -5.02 0.36
C GLN A 78 11.68 -4.73 -0.65
N ALA A 79 10.42 -4.78 -0.21
CA ALA A 79 9.28 -4.49 -1.07
C ALA A 79 9.31 -3.05 -1.61
N ILE A 80 9.65 -2.07 -0.76
CA ILE A 80 9.82 -0.66 -1.16
C ILE A 80 11.00 -0.52 -2.12
N ALA A 81 12.16 -1.09 -1.80
CA ALA A 81 13.38 -0.97 -2.62
C ALA A 81 13.24 -1.63 -4.01
N ALA A 82 12.34 -2.60 -4.15
CA ALA A 82 12.04 -3.24 -5.44
C ALA A 82 11.14 -2.38 -6.34
N LEU A 83 10.56 -1.28 -5.83
CA LEU A 83 9.70 -0.42 -6.64
C LEU A 83 10.52 0.38 -7.66
N PRO A 84 9.96 0.65 -8.85
CA PRO A 84 10.59 1.50 -9.83
C PRO A 84 10.60 2.95 -9.33
N HIS A 85 11.61 3.32 -8.54
CA HIS A 85 11.82 4.66 -8.01
C HIS A 85 12.18 5.65 -9.13
N ASN A 86 11.21 5.99 -9.96
CA ASN A 86 11.37 6.89 -11.11
C ASN A 86 11.50 8.37 -10.71
N GLY A 87 11.92 8.67 -9.47
CA GLY A 87 12.02 10.03 -8.94
C GLY A 87 10.69 10.79 -8.84
N ARG A 88 9.54 10.09 -8.95
CA ARG A 88 8.20 10.69 -9.02
C ARG A 88 7.58 11.00 -7.65
N ILE A 89 8.26 10.70 -6.54
CA ILE A 89 7.87 11.15 -5.21
C ILE A 89 8.95 12.12 -4.74
N VAL A 90 8.57 13.38 -4.49
CA VAL A 90 9.53 14.43 -4.10
C VAL A 90 9.05 15.19 -2.87
N ALA A 91 10.00 15.55 -2.00
CA ALA A 91 9.74 16.49 -0.91
C ALA A 91 9.61 17.92 -1.46
N GLY A 92 8.67 18.70 -0.94
CA GLY A 92 8.53 20.10 -1.31
C GLY A 92 7.34 20.78 -0.63
N ASN A 93 7.26 22.10 -0.69
CA ASN A 93 6.11 22.84 -0.14
C ASN A 93 4.87 22.60 -1.01
N THR A 94 4.03 21.64 -0.60
CA THR A 94 2.82 21.25 -1.33
C THR A 94 1.86 22.42 -1.53
N LYS A 95 1.77 23.38 -0.59
CA LYS A 95 0.93 24.58 -0.75
C LYS A 95 1.43 25.51 -1.86
N THR A 96 2.74 25.52 -2.12
CA THR A 96 3.31 26.31 -3.24
C THR A 96 3.12 25.59 -4.57
N VAL A 97 3.25 24.26 -4.58
CA VAL A 97 3.10 23.44 -5.80
C VAL A 97 1.64 23.29 -6.20
N PHE A 98 0.73 23.24 -5.22
CA PHE A 98 -0.70 23.03 -5.39
C PHE A 98 -1.51 24.03 -4.56
N PRO A 99 -1.52 25.33 -4.92
CA PRO A 99 -2.11 26.40 -4.12
C PRO A 99 -3.62 26.27 -3.94
N ASP A 100 -4.32 25.66 -4.90
CA ASP A 100 -5.77 25.46 -4.87
C ASP A 100 -6.17 24.09 -4.29
N ALA A 101 -5.19 23.24 -3.94
CA ALA A 101 -5.48 21.94 -3.39
C ALA A 101 -5.73 22.03 -1.88
N SER A 102 -6.95 21.70 -1.45
CA SER A 102 -7.26 21.56 -0.04
C SER A 102 -7.04 20.10 0.40
N ALA A 103 -6.01 19.88 1.20
CA ALA A 103 -5.85 18.66 1.97
C ALA A 103 -6.86 18.65 3.14
N LYS A 104 -7.98 17.94 3.01
CA LYS A 104 -8.91 17.70 4.12
C LYS A 104 -8.85 16.23 4.52
N MET A 105 -8.64 15.97 5.81
CA MET A 105 -8.90 14.65 6.37
C MET A 105 -10.41 14.38 6.29
N ALA A 106 -10.80 13.17 5.90
CA ALA A 106 -12.12 12.68 6.27
C ALA A 106 -12.21 12.68 7.80
N LYS A 107 -13.40 12.98 8.36
CA LYS A 107 -13.56 12.96 9.82
C LYS A 107 -13.27 11.55 10.34
N LEU A 108 -12.72 11.44 11.55
CA LEU A 108 -12.21 10.22 12.19
C LEU A 108 -13.20 9.02 12.26
N PHE A 109 -14.45 9.20 11.85
CA PHE A 109 -15.53 8.20 11.87
C PHE A 109 -16.25 8.04 10.52
N ASP A 110 -15.84 8.77 9.48
CA ASP A 110 -16.31 8.53 8.12
C ASP A 110 -15.35 7.53 7.46
N LEU A 111 -15.91 6.53 6.77
CA LEU A 111 -15.13 5.64 5.91
C LEU A 111 -14.23 6.47 4.99
N ALA A 112 -12.99 6.02 4.78
CA ALA A 112 -12.09 6.65 3.84
C ALA A 112 -12.78 6.82 2.47
N MET A 113 -13.16 8.05 2.15
CA MET A 113 -13.84 8.38 0.90
C MET A 113 -12.79 8.81 -0.13
N PRO A 114 -12.63 8.05 -1.22
CA PRO A 114 -11.71 8.45 -2.27
C PRO A 114 -12.20 9.75 -2.92
N VAL A 115 -11.25 10.60 -3.27
CA VAL A 115 -11.46 11.77 -4.12
C VAL A 115 -10.77 11.50 -5.44
N ALA A 116 -11.43 11.79 -6.56
CA ALA A 116 -10.86 11.69 -7.90
C ALA A 116 -11.17 12.93 -8.73
N ALA A 117 -10.24 13.30 -9.61
CA ALA A 117 -10.36 14.42 -10.52
C ALA A 117 -9.78 14.06 -11.90
N ILE A 118 -10.31 14.67 -12.98
CA ILE A 118 -9.83 14.45 -14.35
C ILE A 118 -9.70 15.75 -15.14
N GLY A 119 -8.57 15.96 -15.82
CA GLY A 119 -8.28 17.18 -16.58
C GLY A 119 -6.83 17.24 -17.03
N SER A 120 -6.44 18.34 -17.67
CA SER A 120 -5.04 18.57 -18.09
C SER A 120 -4.16 19.00 -16.90
N ASN A 121 -4.72 19.77 -15.96
CA ASN A 121 -4.06 20.26 -14.75
C ASN A 121 -4.89 19.86 -13.52
N VAL A 122 -4.88 18.57 -13.17
CA VAL A 122 -5.62 18.06 -12.00
C VAL A 122 -4.71 17.56 -10.91
N THR A 123 -5.20 17.70 -9.68
CA THR A 123 -4.51 17.33 -8.46
C THR A 123 -5.47 16.62 -7.52
N ALA A 124 -4.98 15.62 -6.81
CA ALA A 124 -5.67 15.02 -5.67
C ALA A 124 -4.69 14.92 -4.51
N GLY A 125 -5.17 15.02 -3.28
CA GLY A 125 -4.29 14.98 -2.13
C GLY A 125 -5.04 14.94 -0.82
N THR A 126 -4.28 14.69 0.24
CA THR A 126 -4.76 14.67 1.60
C THR A 126 -3.66 15.19 2.53
N GLY A 127 -4.04 15.50 3.76
CA GLY A 127 -3.15 16.07 4.76
C GLY A 127 -3.29 15.38 6.08
N GLY A 128 -2.42 15.76 7.02
CA GLY A 128 -2.41 15.15 8.34
C GLY A 128 -1.93 13.69 8.32
N VAL A 129 -1.22 13.26 7.28
CA VAL A 129 -0.71 11.90 7.16
C VAL A 129 0.44 11.75 8.16
N GLY A 130 0.31 10.79 9.08
CA GLY A 130 1.28 10.52 10.14
C GLY A 130 1.25 9.02 10.38
N PRO A 131 0.52 8.49 11.38
CA PRO A 131 0.26 7.05 11.44
C PRO A 131 -0.57 6.56 10.25
N CYS A 132 -1.43 7.43 9.69
CA CYS A 132 -2.23 7.15 8.49
C CYS A 132 -1.38 6.97 7.22
N VAL A 133 -2.00 6.44 6.16
CA VAL A 133 -1.39 6.29 4.83
C VAL A 133 -2.26 6.96 3.77
N ALA A 134 -1.65 7.80 2.94
CA ALA A 134 -2.25 8.29 1.71
C ALA A 134 -1.94 7.31 0.56
N LEU A 135 -2.99 6.76 -0.03
CA LEU A 135 -2.89 5.99 -1.26
C LEU A 135 -3.36 6.89 -2.42
N LEU A 136 -2.48 7.08 -3.40
CA LEU A 136 -2.72 7.96 -4.54
C LEU A 136 -2.66 7.15 -5.83
N ALA A 137 -3.52 7.50 -6.77
CA ALA A 137 -3.60 6.87 -8.07
C ALA A 137 -3.50 7.92 -9.16
N ARG A 138 -2.84 7.59 -10.26
CA ARG A 138 -2.92 8.38 -11.49
C ARG A 138 -3.01 7.48 -12.71
N VAL A 139 -3.73 7.95 -13.71
CA VAL A 139 -3.92 7.21 -14.96
C VAL A 139 -4.09 8.16 -16.13
N PRO A 140 -3.37 7.96 -17.25
CA PRO A 140 -3.62 8.68 -18.49
C PRO A 140 -5.00 8.31 -19.07
N VAL A 141 -5.75 9.32 -19.51
CA VAL A 141 -7.07 9.17 -20.16
C VAL A 141 -7.08 10.03 -21.41
N GLY A 142 -6.69 9.45 -22.55
CA GLY A 142 -6.47 10.20 -23.80
C GLY A 142 -5.42 11.30 -23.62
N ASN A 143 -5.80 12.56 -23.86
CA ASN A 143 -4.95 13.73 -23.64
C ASN A 143 -5.10 14.36 -22.24
N ARG A 144 -5.85 13.71 -21.34
CA ARG A 144 -6.09 14.15 -19.97
C ARG A 144 -5.39 13.23 -18.99
N LEU A 145 -5.27 13.70 -17.76
CA LEU A 145 -4.86 12.90 -16.63
C LEU A 145 -6.05 12.73 -15.68
N ARG A 146 -6.19 11.54 -15.13
CA ARG A 146 -6.99 11.32 -13.93
C ARG A 146 -6.09 11.05 -12.75
N VAL A 147 -6.42 11.68 -11.64
CA VAL A 147 -5.75 11.50 -10.35
C VAL A 147 -6.78 11.19 -9.29
N GLY A 148 -6.37 10.42 -8.28
CA GLY A 148 -7.19 10.15 -7.12
C GLY A 148 -6.35 9.95 -5.87
N CYS A 149 -6.99 10.13 -4.73
CA CYS A 149 -6.39 9.97 -3.43
C CYS A 149 -7.42 9.42 -2.45
N ILE A 150 -6.98 8.53 -1.58
CA ILE A 150 -7.72 8.07 -0.40
C ILE A 150 -6.81 8.17 0.82
N HIS A 151 -7.34 8.71 1.91
CA HIS A 151 -6.65 8.80 3.19
C HIS A 151 -7.08 7.62 4.06
N LEU A 152 -6.15 6.75 4.42
CA LEU A 152 -6.41 5.54 5.18
C LEU A 152 -5.98 5.73 6.62
N SER A 153 -6.93 5.53 7.54
CA SER A 153 -6.64 5.44 8.96
C SER A 153 -6.17 4.03 9.32
N ALA A 154 -5.64 3.87 10.54
CA ALA A 154 -5.34 2.56 11.13
C ALA A 154 -6.48 1.54 10.94
N ASN A 155 -7.74 1.98 11.12
CA ASN A 155 -8.91 1.11 10.97
C ASN A 155 -9.15 0.64 9.53
N ASP A 156 -8.80 1.46 8.53
CA ASP A 156 -8.91 1.09 7.11
C ASP A 156 -7.83 0.08 6.69
N MET A 157 -6.82 -0.15 7.54
CA MET A 157 -5.63 -0.96 7.27
C MET A 157 -5.31 -1.96 8.38
N SER A 158 -6.24 -2.19 9.31
CA SER A 158 -6.00 -3.07 10.47
C SER A 158 -5.85 -4.53 10.05
N THR A 159 -6.31 -4.89 8.85
CA THR A 159 -6.06 -6.18 8.22
C THR A 159 -5.69 -5.98 6.75
N LEU A 160 -5.02 -6.96 6.13
CA LEU A 160 -4.73 -6.95 4.70
C LEU A 160 -6.01 -6.84 3.85
N LYS A 161 -7.09 -7.50 4.27
CA LYS A 161 -8.39 -7.42 3.61
C LYS A 161 -8.93 -5.99 3.61
N LEU A 162 -8.90 -5.29 4.74
CA LEU A 162 -9.38 -3.91 4.83
C LEU A 162 -8.53 -2.96 3.99
N ALA A 163 -7.20 -3.15 3.97
CA ALA A 163 -6.32 -2.40 3.08
C ALA A 163 -6.64 -2.65 1.60
N ALA A 164 -6.90 -3.90 1.21
CA ALA A 164 -7.31 -4.26 -0.14
C ALA A 164 -8.68 -3.70 -0.54
N ASP A 165 -9.67 -3.76 0.36
CA ASP A 165 -10.99 -3.17 0.16
C ASP A 165 -10.87 -1.63 -0.01
N SER A 166 -10.00 -0.98 0.76
CA SER A 166 -9.69 0.44 0.63
C SER A 166 -9.04 0.83 -0.69
N LEU A 167 -8.05 0.05 -1.14
CA LEU A 167 -7.47 0.18 -2.48
C LEU A 167 -8.56 0.02 -3.56
N ASN A 168 -9.43 -0.97 -3.43
CA ASN A 168 -10.51 -1.21 -4.39
C ASN A 168 -11.51 -0.05 -4.41
N ARG A 169 -11.84 0.56 -3.26
CA ARG A 169 -12.67 1.79 -3.20
C ARG A 169 -12.06 2.91 -4.05
N LEU A 170 -10.76 3.17 -3.91
CA LEU A 170 -10.05 4.16 -4.74
C LEU A 170 -10.12 3.79 -6.23
N LEU A 171 -9.82 2.54 -6.59
CA LEU A 171 -9.84 2.09 -7.98
C LEU A 171 -11.24 2.17 -8.62
N THR A 172 -12.29 1.82 -7.86
CA THR A 172 -13.68 1.96 -8.29
C THR A 172 -14.04 3.43 -8.52
N GLU A 173 -13.62 4.33 -7.64
CA GLU A 173 -13.83 5.77 -7.84
C GLU A 173 -13.10 6.26 -9.10
N MET A 174 -11.86 5.81 -9.28
CA MET A 174 -11.05 6.10 -10.46
C MET A 174 -11.67 5.54 -11.74
N SER A 175 -12.57 4.55 -11.70
CA SER A 175 -13.23 3.99 -12.88
C SER A 175 -14.59 4.63 -13.20
N LYS A 176 -15.24 5.36 -12.28
CA LYS A 176 -16.62 5.87 -12.44
C LYS A 176 -16.82 6.88 -13.57
N ILE A 177 -15.75 7.51 -14.06
CA ILE A 177 -15.84 8.56 -15.07
C ILE A 177 -15.29 8.01 -16.39
N SER A 178 -16.11 7.47 -17.26
CA SER A 178 -15.78 7.02 -18.64
C SER A 178 -14.72 5.89 -18.82
N PRO A 179 -15.08 4.80 -19.53
CA PRO A 179 -14.17 3.78 -20.01
C PRO A 179 -13.52 4.26 -21.33
N ASP A 180 -12.42 5.02 -21.24
CA ASP A 180 -11.64 5.28 -22.46
C ASP A 180 -10.90 3.99 -22.83
N PRO A 181 -11.05 3.45 -24.05
CA PRO A 181 -10.29 2.28 -24.50
C PRO A 181 -8.77 2.52 -24.51
N ASN A 182 -8.31 3.77 -24.41
CA ASN A 182 -6.89 4.15 -24.29
C ASN A 182 -6.45 4.47 -22.86
N THR A 183 -7.16 3.93 -21.86
CA THR A 183 -6.74 4.09 -20.45
C THR A 183 -5.44 3.32 -20.23
N GLY A 184 -4.37 4.04 -19.91
CA GLY A 184 -3.08 3.43 -19.56
C GLY A 184 -3.13 2.66 -18.23
N PRO A 185 -2.03 2.05 -17.78
CA PRO A 185 -2.00 1.44 -16.46
C PRO A 185 -2.26 2.48 -15.37
N VAL A 186 -2.98 2.09 -14.32
CA VAL A 186 -3.11 2.89 -13.11
C VAL A 186 -1.80 2.81 -12.35
N GLU A 187 -1.14 3.95 -12.19
CA GLU A 187 0.04 4.07 -11.34
C GLU A 187 -0.39 4.41 -9.91
N LEU A 188 0.01 3.58 -8.96
CA LEU A 188 -0.26 3.73 -7.52
C LEU A 188 0.97 4.22 -6.78
N TYR A 189 0.72 5.04 -5.77
CA TYR A 189 1.70 5.58 -4.85
C TYR A 189 1.17 5.47 -3.42
N ALA A 190 2.00 5.05 -2.48
CA ALA A 190 1.67 5.03 -1.06
C ALA A 190 2.63 5.95 -0.29
N ILE A 191 2.09 6.94 0.42
CA ILE A 191 2.90 7.83 1.26
C ILE A 191 2.27 7.94 2.63
N GLY A 192 3.05 7.75 3.68
CA GLY A 192 2.57 7.85 5.06
C GLY A 192 3.15 6.77 5.94
N GLY A 193 2.53 6.56 7.10
CA GLY A 193 3.14 5.84 8.21
C GLY A 193 4.11 6.74 9.00
N SER A 194 4.22 6.50 10.29
CA SER A 194 5.22 7.08 11.18
C SER A 194 6.38 6.10 11.38
N GLN A 195 7.54 6.65 11.72
CA GLN A 195 8.72 5.91 12.16
C GLN A 195 8.63 5.51 13.64
N ASP A 196 7.42 5.32 14.20
CA ASP A 196 7.27 4.84 15.57
C ASP A 196 7.38 3.31 15.63
N ASN A 197 7.94 2.83 16.76
CA ASN A 197 8.50 1.49 16.92
C ASN A 197 7.46 0.34 16.98
N GLY A 198 6.35 0.37 16.24
CA GLY A 198 5.48 -0.81 16.24
C GLY A 198 4.29 -0.78 15.27
N ILE A 199 3.47 0.26 15.28
CA ILE A 199 2.11 0.16 14.73
C ILE A 199 2.04 0.67 13.28
N ALA A 200 2.73 1.77 12.97
CA ALA A 200 2.56 2.40 11.66
C ALA A 200 3.31 1.73 10.50
N TYR A 201 4.38 0.97 10.79
CA TYR A 201 5.03 0.13 9.81
C TYR A 201 4.14 -1.04 9.36
N GLU A 202 3.33 -1.60 10.27
CA GLU A 202 2.42 -2.69 9.95
C GLU A 202 1.31 -2.21 9.01
N GLU A 203 0.68 -1.09 9.32
CA GLU A 203 -0.39 -0.51 8.51
C GLU A 203 0.08 -0.14 7.09
N PHE A 204 1.22 0.55 6.99
CA PHE A 204 1.83 0.86 5.71
C PHE A 204 2.15 -0.41 4.92
N SER A 205 2.67 -1.44 5.60
CA SER A 205 3.05 -2.69 4.95
C SER A 205 1.86 -3.44 4.34
N ARG A 206 0.69 -3.44 5.00
CA ARG A 206 -0.55 -4.02 4.48
C ARG A 206 -1.04 -3.30 3.23
N VAL A 207 -0.84 -1.98 3.12
CA VAL A 207 -1.15 -1.22 1.89
C VAL A 207 -0.25 -1.64 0.74
N ILE A 208 1.06 -1.79 0.99
CA ILE A 208 2.02 -2.26 -0.01
C ILE A 208 1.67 -3.66 -0.49
N ALA A 209 1.39 -4.56 0.44
CA ALA A 209 0.97 -5.93 0.16
C ALA A 209 -0.28 -5.98 -0.71
N ALA A 210 -1.33 -5.25 -0.32
CA ALA A 210 -2.59 -5.17 -1.07
C ALA A 210 -2.36 -4.67 -2.50
N ALA A 211 -1.53 -3.65 -2.69
CA ALA A 211 -1.21 -3.12 -4.02
C ALA A 211 -0.44 -4.11 -4.90
N GLN A 212 0.53 -4.84 -4.33
CA GLN A 212 1.31 -5.84 -5.08
C GLN A 212 0.46 -7.07 -5.44
N ILE A 213 -0.40 -7.55 -4.53
CA ILE A 213 -1.41 -8.59 -4.83
C ILE A 213 -2.34 -8.12 -5.95
N ARG A 214 -2.82 -6.86 -5.88
CA ARG A 214 -3.68 -6.28 -6.91
C ARG A 214 -3.00 -6.22 -8.28
N GLN A 215 -1.71 -5.90 -8.32
CA GLN A 215 -0.89 -5.89 -9.54
C GLN A 215 -0.68 -7.31 -10.09
N ALA A 216 -0.47 -8.30 -9.21
CA ALA A 216 -0.29 -9.71 -9.56
C ALA A 216 -1.51 -10.33 -10.24
N ALA A 217 -2.71 -9.92 -9.83
CA ALA A 217 -3.97 -10.46 -10.33
C ALA A 217 -4.28 -10.15 -11.82
N GLN A 218 -3.40 -9.39 -12.51
CA GLN A 218 -3.51 -9.08 -13.95
C GLN A 218 -4.93 -8.70 -14.42
N PRO A 219 -5.52 -7.62 -13.86
CA PRO A 219 -6.83 -7.14 -14.27
C PRO A 219 -6.88 -6.64 -15.72
N VAL A 220 -8.09 -6.49 -16.26
CA VAL A 220 -8.36 -5.83 -17.55
C VAL A 220 -7.72 -4.43 -17.64
N VAL A 221 -7.72 -3.67 -16.54
CA VAL A 221 -7.00 -2.39 -16.43
C VAL A 221 -5.79 -2.60 -15.52
N PRO A 222 -4.55 -2.65 -16.08
CA PRO A 222 -3.36 -2.92 -15.29
C PRO A 222 -3.16 -1.90 -14.18
N VAL A 223 -2.67 -2.37 -13.04
CA VAL A 223 -2.34 -1.55 -11.87
C VAL A 223 -0.86 -1.78 -11.55
N HIS A 224 -0.12 -0.71 -11.32
CA HIS A 224 1.29 -0.76 -10.97
C HIS A 224 1.56 0.04 -9.70
N LEU A 225 2.12 -0.60 -8.68
CA LEU A 225 2.71 0.12 -7.57
C LEU A 225 4.04 0.73 -8.05
N VAL A 226 4.07 2.06 -8.20
CA VAL A 226 5.21 2.78 -8.77
C VAL A 226 6.08 3.40 -7.68
N GLY A 227 5.55 3.70 -6.51
CA GLY A 227 6.34 4.26 -5.43
C GLY A 227 5.69 4.13 -4.06
N ALA A 228 6.53 4.00 -3.05
CA ALA A 228 6.16 3.92 -1.66
C ALA A 228 7.15 4.73 -0.84
N LEU A 229 6.67 5.52 0.12
CA LEU A 229 7.53 6.30 1.00
C LEU A 229 6.91 6.45 2.39
N VAL A 230 7.70 6.14 3.42
CA VAL A 230 7.42 6.54 4.80
C VAL A 230 8.26 7.79 5.08
N PRO A 231 7.65 9.00 5.12
CA PRO A 231 8.41 10.21 5.38
C PRO A 231 8.96 10.18 6.81
N ALA A 232 10.24 10.52 6.98
CA ALA A 232 10.83 10.72 8.30
C ALA A 232 10.18 11.95 8.95
N SER A 233 9.09 11.73 9.69
CA SER A 233 8.37 12.74 10.46
C SER A 233 8.52 12.45 11.94
N LEU A 234 8.79 13.49 12.72
CA LEU A 234 8.94 13.43 14.18
C LEU A 234 7.61 13.71 14.87
N ASP A 235 7.55 13.45 16.17
CA ASP A 235 6.41 13.80 17.01
C ASP A 235 5.99 15.27 16.83
N GLY A 236 4.68 15.50 16.70
CA GLY A 236 4.12 16.83 16.43
C GLY A 236 4.25 17.29 14.99
N GLN A 237 4.80 16.48 14.07
CA GLN A 237 4.75 16.74 12.64
C GLN A 237 3.60 15.98 11.96
N TYR A 238 3.20 16.47 10.80
CA TYR A 238 2.27 15.79 9.90
C TYR A 238 2.66 15.99 8.44
N VAL A 239 2.23 15.08 7.58
CA VAL A 239 2.58 15.08 6.16
C VAL A 239 1.35 15.45 5.33
N ASP A 240 1.51 16.43 4.46
CA ASP A 240 0.55 16.68 3.37
C ASP A 240 1.08 16.07 2.09
N VAL A 241 0.22 15.39 1.34
CA VAL A 241 0.59 14.62 0.15
C VAL A 241 -0.37 14.93 -0.98
N HIS A 242 0.19 15.19 -2.16
CA HIS A 242 -0.58 15.51 -3.36
C HIS A 242 0.00 14.80 -4.58
N ILE A 243 -0.85 14.37 -5.50
CA ILE A 243 -0.49 13.80 -6.80
C ILE A 243 -1.01 14.69 -7.93
N GLY A 244 -0.20 14.86 -8.96
CA GLY A 244 -0.55 15.58 -10.19
C GLY A 244 0.16 14.97 -11.41
N ALA A 245 0.26 15.75 -12.49
CA ALA A 245 0.88 15.30 -13.75
C ALA A 245 2.35 14.90 -13.63
N THR A 246 3.10 15.60 -12.78
CA THR A 246 4.54 15.38 -12.58
C THR A 246 4.86 14.25 -11.61
N GLY A 247 3.88 13.76 -10.85
CA GLY A 247 4.07 12.76 -9.80
C GLY A 247 3.47 13.21 -8.47
N VAL A 248 4.03 12.71 -7.38
CA VAL A 248 3.64 13.00 -6.00
C VAL A 248 4.60 14.01 -5.40
N THR A 249 4.06 15.04 -4.74
CA THR A 249 4.80 15.91 -3.83
C THR A 249 4.29 15.74 -2.41
N TYR A 250 5.18 15.71 -1.42
CA TYR A 250 4.82 15.72 -0.01
C TYR A 250 5.55 16.83 0.75
N SER A 251 4.88 17.41 1.76
CA SER A 251 5.46 18.36 2.71
C SER A 251 5.32 17.84 4.13
N ILE A 252 6.35 18.07 4.95
CA ILE A 252 6.29 17.83 6.40
C ILE A 252 6.01 19.17 7.06
N ASN A 253 4.97 19.23 7.88
CA ASN A 253 4.48 20.43 8.56
C ASN A 253 4.48 20.19 10.08
N GLN A 254 4.51 21.26 10.86
CA GLN A 254 4.32 21.19 12.32
C GLN A 254 2.86 21.40 12.68
N ARG A 255 2.35 20.64 13.66
CA ARG A 255 1.01 20.77 14.22
C ARG A 255 0.79 22.12 14.91
#